data_AF-A0A1B0CJM4-F1
#
_entry.id   AF-A0A1B0CJM4-F1
#
_cell.length_a   1.000
_cell.length_b   1.000
_cell.length_c   1.000
_cell.angle_alpha   90.00
_cell.angle_beta   90.00
_cell.angle_gamma   90.00
#
_symmetry.space_group_name_H-M   'P 1'
#
loop_
_entity.id
_entity.type
_entity.pdbx_description
1 polymer ?
#
loop_
_entity_poly.entity_id
_entity_poly.type
_entity_poly.pdbx_seq_one_letter_code
_entity_poly.pdbx_strand_id
1 'polypeptide(L)'
;KRDFFLFPRLCIACDNAVYGCTLVLKLDSLAVHLGECEYNPKRPLPCEKGCGFVIPKDEYKDHNCVRELRSLIHTQQQKLGELKVEIGDQNLTINELKRELQLFKDFMRAMRVSNPVVRSIADQMERDEVVRWSNTLARARVTRWGGMISTPDEALQLMIKRALSESGCPPHIIDDLMENCHERRWPRGLSSLETRQNNRRIYDNYVCRRIPGKQAVLVLSCDNAHMAEDVMVEPGLVMIFAHGIE
;
A
#
# COMPACT_ATOMS: atom_id res chain seq x y z
N LYS A 1 45.78 18.86 54.48
CA LYS A 1 46.75 17.94 53.85
C LYS A 1 45.99 16.76 53.24
N ARG A 2 45.63 16.85 51.97
CA ARG A 2 45.39 15.70 51.10
C ARG A 2 46.03 16.07 49.77
N ASP A 3 47.29 15.69 49.65
CA ASP A 3 48.06 15.82 48.42
C ASP A 3 47.42 14.86 47.41
N PHE A 4 46.58 15.43 46.54
CA PHE A 4 46.18 14.75 45.31
C PHE A 4 47.44 14.62 44.46
N PHE A 5 47.96 13.41 44.34
CA PHE A 5 48.98 13.07 43.36
C PHE A 5 48.50 13.50 41.98
N LEU A 6 49.02 14.62 41.49
CA LEU A 6 48.98 15.00 40.08
C LEU A 6 49.81 13.96 39.32
N PHE A 7 49.14 12.95 38.77
CA PHE A 7 49.73 12.13 37.72
C PHE A 7 50.19 13.09 36.61
N PRO A 8 51.47 13.10 36.21
CA PRO A 8 51.90 13.79 35.01
C PRO A 8 51.01 13.29 33.88
N ARG A 9 50.34 14.19 33.15
CA ARG A 9 49.54 13.80 31.99
C ARG A 9 50.46 13.02 31.06
N LEU A 10 50.22 11.72 30.90
CA LEU A 10 51.08 10.84 30.11
C LEU A 10 51.08 11.34 28.67
N CYS A 11 52.25 11.78 28.22
CA CYS A 11 52.48 12.26 26.87
C CYS A 11 53.23 11.19 26.07
N ILE A 12 52.89 11.07 24.79
CA ILE A 12 53.40 10.08 23.85
C ILE A 12 53.74 10.76 22.52
N ALA A 13 54.83 10.34 21.88
CA ALA A 13 55.15 10.79 20.53
C ALA A 13 54.21 10.13 19.52
N CYS A 14 53.89 10.83 18.42
CA CYS A 14 53.11 10.25 17.34
C CYS A 14 53.79 9.00 16.75
N ASP A 15 53.00 7.96 16.44
CA ASP A 15 53.50 6.75 15.77
C ASP A 15 54.14 7.05 14.40
N ASN A 16 53.72 8.14 13.74
CA ASN A 16 54.29 8.61 12.49
C ASN A 16 55.55 9.49 12.67
N ALA A 17 56.18 9.48 13.85
CA ALA A 17 57.42 10.22 14.10
C ALA A 17 58.56 9.78 13.17
N VAL A 18 58.59 8.50 12.78
CA VAL A 18 59.53 7.94 11.80
C VAL A 18 59.36 8.58 10.42
N TYR A 19 58.16 9.05 10.09
CA TYR A 19 57.84 9.74 8.84
C TYR A 19 57.96 11.27 8.95
N GLY A 20 58.37 11.79 10.11
CA GLY A 20 58.64 13.22 10.33
C GLY A 20 57.67 13.94 11.26
N CYS A 21 56.73 13.24 11.90
CA CYS A 21 55.85 13.87 12.89
C CYS A 21 56.59 14.15 14.21
N THR A 22 56.78 15.42 14.57
CA THR A 22 57.47 15.80 15.81
C THR A 22 56.53 16.07 16.99
N LEU A 23 55.22 15.83 16.81
CA LEU A 23 54.20 16.11 17.82
C LEU A 23 54.27 15.11 18.98
N VAL A 24 54.34 15.67 20.18
CA VAL A 24 54.19 14.94 21.45
C VAL A 24 52.83 15.33 22.04
N LEU A 25 51.95 14.35 22.14
CA LEU A 25 50.53 14.54 22.46
C LEU A 25 50.19 13.83 23.76
N LYS A 26 49.12 14.26 24.41
CA LYS A 26 48.53 13.48 25.50
C LYS A 26 47.95 12.18 24.93
N LEU A 27 47.99 11.11 25.71
CA LEU A 27 47.50 9.78 25.30
C LEU A 27 46.05 9.83 24.80
N ASP A 28 45.19 10.63 25.44
CA ASP A 28 43.77 10.84 25.07
C ASP A 28 43.57 11.50 23.69
N SER A 29 44.57 12.23 23.20
CA SER A 29 44.52 13.00 21.95
C SER A 29 45.23 12.31 20.78
N LEU A 30 45.97 11.23 21.05
CA LEU A 30 46.76 10.51 20.04
C LEU A 30 45.87 9.92 18.93
N ALA A 31 44.75 9.29 19.28
CA ALA A 31 43.85 8.66 18.32
C ALA A 31 43.26 9.65 17.30
N VAL A 32 42.88 10.85 17.77
CA VAL A 32 42.36 11.93 16.91
C VAL A 32 43.47 12.42 15.97
N HIS A 33 44.66 12.68 16.51
CA HIS A 33 45.79 13.10 15.70
C HIS A 33 46.18 12.06 14.64
N LEU A 34 46.21 10.77 14.95
CA LEU A 34 46.57 9.73 13.97
C LEU A 34 45.61 9.69 12.76
N GLY A 35 44.34 10.06 12.95
CA GLY A 35 43.36 10.21 11.88
C GLY A 35 43.64 11.40 10.95
N GLU A 36 44.27 12.46 11.45
CA GLU A 36 44.50 13.72 10.72
C GLU A 36 45.98 13.97 10.39
N CYS A 37 46.88 13.14 10.91
CA CYS A 37 48.33 13.32 10.85
C CYS A 37 48.79 13.45 9.39
N GLU A 38 49.43 14.57 9.06
CA GLU A 38 49.93 14.82 7.71
C GLU A 38 51.05 13.88 7.30
N TYR A 39 51.79 13.35 8.26
CA TYR A 39 52.89 12.40 8.05
C TYR A 39 52.43 10.94 8.00
N ASN A 40 51.12 10.67 8.13
CA ASN A 40 50.58 9.32 7.98
C ASN A 40 50.59 8.93 6.48
N PRO A 41 51.42 7.95 6.06
CA PRO A 41 51.47 7.52 4.65
C PRO A 41 50.17 6.87 4.21
N LYS A 42 49.43 6.23 5.13
CA LYS A 42 48.14 5.57 4.84
C LYS A 42 46.95 6.51 5.00
N ARG A 43 47.19 7.81 5.17
CA ARG A 43 46.10 8.78 5.28
C ARG A 43 45.19 8.67 4.06
N PRO A 44 43.89 8.39 4.23
CA PRO A 44 42.96 8.29 3.12
C PRO A 44 42.72 9.69 2.55
N LEU A 45 43.00 9.89 1.28
CA LEU A 45 42.79 11.15 0.56
C LEU A 45 41.84 10.93 -0.61
N PRO A 46 40.78 11.75 -0.77
CA PRO A 46 39.98 11.70 -1.97
C PRO A 46 40.85 12.09 -3.17
N CYS A 47 40.62 11.45 -4.31
CA CYS A 47 41.34 11.80 -5.53
C CYS A 47 40.98 13.21 -6.01
N GLU A 48 41.96 14.11 -6.06
CA GLU A 48 41.79 15.50 -6.50
C GLU A 48 41.54 15.61 -8.01
N LYS A 49 41.87 14.55 -8.78
CA LYS A 49 41.58 14.44 -10.22
C LYS A 49 40.11 14.10 -10.50
N GLY A 50 39.27 13.94 -9.47
CA GLY A 50 37.81 13.87 -9.61
C GLY A 50 37.24 12.49 -9.91
N CYS A 51 37.99 11.39 -9.77
CA CYS A 51 37.44 10.03 -9.95
C CYS A 51 36.60 9.54 -8.76
N GLY A 52 36.59 10.26 -7.64
CA GLY A 52 35.79 9.93 -6.46
C GLY A 52 36.34 8.79 -5.59
N PHE A 53 37.47 8.17 -5.97
CA PHE A 53 38.13 7.15 -5.13
C PHE A 53 38.88 7.79 -3.96
N VAL A 54 38.89 7.07 -2.83
CA VAL A 54 39.72 7.38 -1.66
C VAL A 54 41.00 6.54 -1.76
N ILE A 55 42.15 7.22 -1.78
CA ILE A 55 43.46 6.63 -2.06
C ILE A 55 44.39 6.92 -0.87
N PRO A 56 45.16 5.94 -0.39
CA PRO A 56 46.24 6.19 0.57
C PRO A 56 47.25 7.22 0.05
N LYS A 57 47.76 8.09 0.93
CA LYS A 57 48.68 9.18 0.56
C LYS A 57 49.98 8.69 -0.10
N ASP A 58 50.50 7.53 0.31
CA ASP A 58 51.68 6.89 -0.26
C ASP A 58 51.44 6.35 -1.68
N GLU A 59 50.26 5.80 -1.94
CA GLU A 59 49.86 5.24 -3.25
C GLU A 59 49.37 6.31 -4.25
N TYR A 60 49.17 7.55 -3.79
CA TYR A 60 48.57 8.62 -4.59
C TYR A 60 49.34 8.94 -5.89
N LYS A 61 50.68 8.78 -5.88
CA LYS A 61 51.52 9.02 -7.07
C LYS A 61 51.30 7.98 -8.17
N ASP A 62 50.97 6.76 -7.80
CA ASP A 62 50.75 5.63 -8.71
C ASP A 62 49.27 5.49 -9.15
N HIS A 63 48.41 6.38 -8.67
CA HIS A 63 46.99 6.37 -9.00
C HIS A 63 46.69 6.80 -10.44
N ASN A 64 45.95 5.93 -11.15
CA ASN A 64 45.43 6.20 -12.49
C ASN A 64 43.90 6.15 -12.52
N CYS A 65 43.28 7.33 -12.50
CA CYS A 65 41.82 7.50 -12.51
C CYS A 65 41.13 6.72 -13.63
N VAL A 66 41.70 6.75 -14.84
CA VAL A 66 41.08 6.13 -16.02
C VAL A 66 41.09 4.61 -15.90
N ARG A 67 42.15 4.03 -15.35
CA ARG A 67 42.25 2.58 -15.11
C ARG A 67 41.21 2.13 -14.07
N GLU A 68 41.14 2.82 -12.94
CA GLU A 68 40.22 2.48 -11.86
C GLU A 68 38.75 2.64 -12.30
N LEU A 69 38.42 3.75 -12.97
CA LEU A 69 37.07 3.97 -13.51
C LEU A 69 36.69 2.94 -14.57
N ARG A 70 37.63 2.55 -15.47
CA ARG A 70 37.38 1.50 -16.46
C ARG A 70 37.12 0.15 -15.80
N SER A 71 37.89 -0.19 -14.76
CA SER A 71 37.66 -1.40 -13.98
C SER A 71 36.28 -1.38 -13.32
N LEU A 72 35.91 -0.26 -12.68
CA LEU A 72 34.60 -0.09 -12.06
C LEU A 72 33.45 -0.23 -13.07
N ILE A 73 33.55 0.42 -14.23
CA ILE A 73 32.54 0.31 -15.30
C ILE A 73 32.43 -1.14 -15.77
N HIS A 74 33.55 -1.85 -15.94
CA HIS A 74 33.54 -3.25 -16.35
C HIS A 74 32.83 -4.13 -15.32
N THR A 75 33.14 -3.97 -14.03
CA THR A 75 32.45 -4.68 -12.95
C THR A 75 30.96 -4.34 -12.89
N GLN A 76 30.58 -3.08 -13.10
CA GLN A 76 29.18 -2.66 -13.15
C GLN A 76 28.46 -3.28 -14.36
N GLN A 77 29.08 -3.31 -15.54
CA GLN A 77 28.52 -3.94 -16.73
C GLN A 77 28.31 -5.44 -16.54
N GLN A 78 29.27 -6.12 -15.89
CA GLN A 78 29.13 -7.54 -15.55
C GLN A 78 27.94 -7.77 -14.60
N LYS A 79 27.85 -7.02 -13.49
CA LYS A 79 26.74 -7.10 -12.55
C LYS A 79 25.38 -6.82 -13.21
N LEU A 80 25.33 -5.82 -14.10
CA LEU A 80 24.11 -5.54 -14.87
C LEU A 80 23.75 -6.68 -15.84
N GLY A 81 24.74 -7.37 -16.39
CA GLY A 81 24.53 -8.57 -17.19
C GLY A 81 23.93 -9.71 -16.36
N GLU A 82 24.52 -10.00 -15.20
CA GLU A 82 24.03 -11.01 -14.26
C GLU A 82 22.59 -10.73 -13.82
N LEU A 83 22.30 -9.49 -13.40
CA LEU A 83 20.95 -9.07 -13.01
C LEU A 83 19.94 -9.19 -14.16
N LYS A 84 20.34 -8.91 -15.40
CA LYS A 84 19.46 -9.07 -16.57
C LYS A 84 19.09 -10.54 -16.80
N VAL A 85 20.05 -11.45 -16.62
CA VAL A 85 19.79 -12.89 -16.73
C VAL A 85 18.85 -13.33 -15.61
N GLU A 86 19.10 -12.93 -14.37
CA GLU A 86 18.23 -13.26 -13.24
C GLU A 86 16.80 -12.74 -13.41
N ILE A 87 16.63 -11.50 -13.91
CA ILE A 87 15.31 -10.95 -14.26
C ILE A 87 14.65 -11.78 -15.36
N GLY A 88 15.41 -12.24 -16.36
CA GLY A 88 14.93 -13.13 -17.41
C GLY A 88 14.37 -14.43 -16.84
N ASP A 89 15.13 -15.08 -15.97
CA ASP A 89 14.75 -16.33 -15.31
C ASP A 89 13.53 -16.14 -14.41
N GLN A 90 13.50 -15.09 -13.59
CA GLN A 90 12.34 -14.74 -12.76
C GLN A 90 11.08 -14.51 -13.59
N ASN A 91 11.18 -13.85 -14.74
CA ASN A 91 10.04 -13.67 -15.64
C ASN A 91 9.50 -15.00 -16.18
N LEU A 92 10.39 -15.95 -16.51
CA LEU A 92 9.98 -17.29 -16.92
C LEU A 92 9.25 -18.03 -15.78
N THR A 93 9.79 -17.98 -14.56
CA THR A 93 9.15 -18.56 -13.37
C THR A 93 7.78 -17.94 -13.11
N ILE A 94 7.66 -16.60 -13.18
CA ILE A 94 6.39 -15.89 -13.01
C ILE A 94 5.37 -16.33 -14.06
N ASN A 95 5.79 -16.49 -15.31
CA ASN A 95 4.91 -16.92 -16.38
C ASN A 95 4.42 -18.36 -16.18
N GLU A 96 5.26 -19.24 -15.65
CA GLU A 96 4.86 -20.61 -15.34
C GLU A 96 3.88 -20.66 -14.16
N LEU A 97 4.18 -19.96 -13.07
CA LEU A 97 3.27 -19.84 -11.93
C LEU A 97 1.91 -19.24 -12.33
N LYS A 98 1.87 -18.28 -13.26
CA LYS A 98 0.63 -17.75 -13.81
C LYS A 98 -0.18 -18.80 -14.57
N ARG A 99 0.47 -19.71 -15.31
CA ARG A 99 -0.19 -20.82 -16.01
C ARG A 99 -0.75 -21.83 -15.02
N GLU A 100 0.03 -22.25 -14.03
CA GLU A 100 -0.42 -23.15 -12.97
C GLU A 100 -1.61 -22.57 -12.21
N LEU A 101 -1.55 -21.28 -11.86
CA LEU A 101 -2.66 -20.58 -11.22
C LEU A 101 -3.91 -20.56 -12.10
N GLN A 102 -3.75 -20.43 -13.42
CA GLN A 102 -4.88 -20.47 -14.35
C GLN A 102 -5.53 -21.85 -14.39
N LEU A 103 -4.72 -22.92 -14.47
CA LEU A 103 -5.23 -24.30 -14.39
C LEU A 103 -5.95 -24.56 -13.05
N PHE A 104 -5.39 -24.09 -11.94
CA PHE A 104 -6.02 -24.21 -10.63
C PHE A 104 -7.37 -23.47 -10.57
N LYS A 105 -7.45 -22.25 -11.13
CA LYS A 105 -8.72 -21.51 -11.24
C LYS A 105 -9.76 -22.27 -12.04
N ASP A 106 -9.37 -22.87 -13.16
CA ASP A 106 -10.29 -23.63 -14.01
C ASP A 106 -10.75 -24.93 -13.33
N PHE A 107 -9.85 -25.60 -12.59
CA PHE A 107 -10.22 -26.73 -11.73
C PHE A 107 -11.21 -26.33 -10.62
N MET A 108 -10.95 -25.22 -9.92
CA MET A 108 -11.85 -24.71 -8.88
C MET A 108 -13.22 -24.33 -9.44
N ARG A 109 -13.28 -23.74 -10.64
CA ARG A 109 -14.56 -23.46 -11.34
C ARG A 109 -15.32 -24.75 -11.64
N ALA A 110 -14.64 -25.76 -12.18
CA ALA A 110 -15.26 -27.06 -12.45
C ALA A 110 -15.77 -27.74 -11.17
N MET A 111 -14.99 -27.68 -10.08
CA MET A 111 -15.40 -28.17 -8.77
C MET A 111 -16.60 -27.41 -8.18
N ARG A 112 -16.67 -26.08 -8.35
CA ARG A 112 -17.83 -25.29 -7.89
C ARG A 112 -19.13 -25.75 -8.55
N VAL A 113 -19.07 -26.22 -9.81
CA VAL A 113 -20.23 -26.72 -10.54
C VAL A 113 -20.58 -28.16 -10.14
N SER A 114 -19.58 -29.02 -9.94
CA SER A 114 -19.79 -30.46 -9.71
C SER A 114 -19.93 -30.85 -8.24
N ASN A 115 -19.46 -30.02 -7.31
CA ASN A 115 -19.44 -30.32 -5.88
C ASN A 115 -20.25 -29.28 -5.06
N PRO A 116 -21.38 -29.69 -4.44
CA PRO A 116 -22.23 -28.77 -3.69
C PRO A 116 -21.55 -28.18 -2.44
N VAL A 117 -20.59 -28.90 -1.83
CA VAL A 117 -19.82 -28.40 -0.67
C VAL A 117 -18.87 -27.29 -1.08
N VAL A 118 -18.18 -27.46 -2.22
CA VAL A 118 -17.28 -26.40 -2.74
C VAL A 118 -18.08 -25.17 -3.13
N ARG A 119 -19.28 -25.35 -3.71
CA ARG A 119 -20.20 -24.26 -4.00
C ARG A 119 -20.63 -23.51 -2.74
N SER A 120 -21.08 -24.21 -1.70
CA SER A 120 -21.53 -23.56 -0.46
C SER A 120 -20.40 -22.81 0.24
N ILE A 121 -19.18 -23.35 0.21
CA ILE A 121 -17.99 -22.67 0.73
C ILE A 121 -17.73 -21.37 -0.05
N ALA A 122 -17.75 -21.42 -1.39
CA ALA A 122 -17.54 -20.23 -2.21
C ALA A 122 -18.63 -19.16 -1.95
N ASP A 123 -19.90 -19.55 -1.91
CA ASP A 123 -21.02 -18.66 -1.63
C ASP A 123 -20.95 -18.07 -0.20
N GLN A 124 -20.40 -18.82 0.76
CA GLN A 124 -20.13 -18.31 2.11
C GLN A 124 -18.99 -17.28 2.11
N MET A 125 -17.89 -17.57 1.41
CA MET A 125 -16.75 -16.66 1.30
C MET A 125 -17.13 -15.33 0.65
N GLU A 126 -17.94 -15.37 -0.42
CA GLU A 126 -18.48 -14.18 -1.09
C GLU A 126 -19.32 -13.34 -0.10
N ARG A 127 -20.23 -13.98 0.66
CA ARG A 127 -21.01 -13.28 1.70
C ARG A 127 -20.16 -12.68 2.81
N ASP A 128 -19.15 -13.41 3.29
CA ASP A 128 -18.24 -12.93 4.34
C ASP A 128 -17.37 -11.76 3.83
N GLU A 129 -17.03 -11.72 2.54
CA GLU A 129 -16.38 -10.58 1.91
C GLU A 129 -17.26 -9.33 1.96
N VAL A 130 -18.56 -9.45 1.61
CA VAL A 130 -19.51 -8.34 1.67
C VAL A 130 -19.68 -7.82 3.10
N VAL A 131 -19.77 -8.69 4.10
CA VAL A 131 -19.85 -8.30 5.52
C VAL A 131 -18.58 -7.59 5.99
N ARG A 132 -17.41 -8.08 5.61
CA ARG A 132 -16.14 -7.42 5.95
C ARG A 132 -16.04 -6.04 5.31
N TRP A 133 -16.44 -5.92 4.05
CA TRP A 133 -16.47 -4.64 3.35
C TRP A 133 -17.51 -3.67 3.94
N SER A 134 -18.74 -4.11 4.25
CA SER A 134 -19.76 -3.23 4.85
C SER A 134 -19.26 -2.57 6.13
N ASN A 135 -18.48 -3.31 6.92
CA ASN A 135 -17.91 -2.84 8.17
C ASN A 135 -16.79 -1.81 8.01
N THR A 136 -16.17 -1.67 6.83
CA THR A 136 -15.21 -0.59 6.57
C THR A 136 -15.91 0.74 6.25
N LEU A 137 -17.18 0.70 5.85
CA LEU A 137 -17.95 1.88 5.49
C LEU A 137 -18.53 2.58 6.73
N ALA A 138 -18.46 3.91 6.72
CA ALA A 138 -19.08 4.74 7.75
C ALA A 138 -20.61 4.57 7.74
N ARG A 139 -21.21 4.51 8.93
CA ARG A 139 -22.68 4.59 9.04
C ARG A 139 -23.15 5.99 8.64
N ALA A 140 -24.31 6.06 8.00
CA ALA A 140 -24.97 7.29 7.63
C ALA A 140 -26.36 7.36 8.23
N ARG A 141 -26.84 8.59 8.47
CA ARG A 141 -28.23 8.87 8.79
C ARG A 141 -28.86 9.66 7.66
N VAL A 142 -29.99 9.15 7.14
CA VAL A 142 -30.79 9.88 6.16
C VAL A 142 -31.83 10.72 6.91
N THR A 143 -31.73 12.05 6.77
CA THR A 143 -32.64 13.00 7.44
C THR A 143 -33.81 13.42 6.55
N ARG A 144 -33.67 13.26 5.22
CA ARG A 144 -34.65 13.73 4.23
C ARG A 144 -34.96 12.67 3.17
N TRP A 145 -35.75 11.67 3.57
CA TRP A 145 -36.22 10.61 2.67
C TRP A 145 -36.96 11.10 1.43
N GLY A 146 -37.64 12.24 1.50
CA GLY A 146 -38.34 12.83 0.34
C GLY A 146 -37.41 13.37 -0.75
N GLY A 147 -36.11 13.55 -0.46
CA GLY A 147 -35.10 13.97 -1.43
C GLY A 147 -34.47 12.82 -2.22
N MET A 148 -35.03 11.61 -2.10
CA MET A 148 -34.56 10.42 -2.80
C MET A 148 -34.77 10.55 -4.31
N ILE A 149 -33.72 10.28 -5.07
CA ILE A 149 -33.72 10.26 -6.53
C ILE A 149 -34.01 8.81 -6.95
N SER A 150 -35.24 8.54 -7.38
CA SER A 150 -35.68 7.17 -7.71
C SER A 150 -35.39 6.73 -9.15
N THR A 151 -35.07 7.69 -10.02
CA THR A 151 -34.72 7.49 -11.43
C THR A 151 -33.41 8.20 -11.76
N PRO A 152 -32.25 7.76 -11.22
CA PRO A 152 -30.97 8.38 -11.50
C PRO A 152 -30.59 8.20 -12.98
N ASP A 153 -30.05 9.24 -13.61
CA ASP A 153 -29.55 9.17 -14.98
C ASP A 153 -28.24 8.37 -15.09
N GLU A 154 -27.82 8.05 -16.31
CA GLU A 154 -26.62 7.24 -16.56
C GLU A 154 -25.34 7.89 -15.99
N ALA A 155 -25.23 9.21 -16.05
CA ALA A 155 -24.07 9.94 -15.54
C ALA A 155 -23.96 9.80 -14.01
N LEU A 156 -25.08 9.94 -13.29
CA LEU A 156 -25.15 9.77 -11.85
C LEU A 156 -24.89 8.31 -11.46
N GLN A 157 -25.47 7.35 -12.17
CA GLN A 157 -25.21 5.93 -11.94
C GLN A 157 -23.71 5.60 -12.11
N LEU A 158 -23.07 6.07 -13.18
CA LEU A 158 -21.64 5.86 -13.41
C LEU A 158 -20.78 6.48 -12.31
N MET A 159 -21.16 7.66 -11.81
CA MET A 159 -20.47 8.32 -10.71
C MET A 159 -20.55 7.51 -9.41
N ILE A 160 -21.73 6.98 -9.07
CA ILE A 160 -21.91 6.13 -7.90
C ILE A 160 -21.15 4.81 -8.07
N LYS A 161 -21.24 4.17 -9.24
CA LYS A 161 -20.51 2.92 -9.54
C LYS A 161 -19.01 3.09 -9.32
N ARG A 162 -18.41 4.18 -9.82
CA ARG A 162 -17.00 4.50 -9.58
C ARG A 162 -16.68 4.67 -8.11
N ALA A 163 -17.49 5.43 -7.37
CA ALA A 163 -17.29 5.62 -5.93
C ALA A 163 -17.37 4.31 -5.14
N LEU A 164 -18.26 3.39 -5.54
CA LEU A 164 -18.34 2.05 -4.96
C LEU A 164 -17.07 1.23 -5.25
N SER A 165 -16.61 1.20 -6.51
CA SER A 165 -15.34 0.53 -6.87
C SER A 165 -14.15 1.09 -6.10
N GLU A 166 -14.03 2.41 -5.99
CA GLU A 166 -12.95 3.09 -5.25
C GLU A 166 -13.01 2.82 -3.74
N SER A 167 -14.21 2.59 -3.20
CA SER A 167 -14.41 2.20 -1.80
C SER A 167 -14.13 0.71 -1.51
N GLY A 168 -13.68 -0.05 -2.51
CA GLY A 168 -13.38 -1.48 -2.37
C GLY A 168 -14.62 -2.39 -2.39
N CYS A 169 -15.71 -1.96 -3.03
CA CYS A 169 -16.90 -2.80 -3.21
C CYS A 169 -16.52 -4.13 -3.89
N PRO A 170 -16.94 -5.29 -3.35
CA PRO A 170 -16.68 -6.58 -3.97
C PRO A 170 -17.20 -6.59 -5.42
N PRO A 171 -16.37 -6.97 -6.41
CA PRO A 171 -16.75 -6.89 -7.83
C PRO A 171 -17.97 -7.75 -8.20
N HIS A 172 -18.22 -8.82 -7.44
CA HIS A 172 -19.31 -9.75 -7.71
C HIS A 172 -20.71 -9.21 -7.34
N ILE A 173 -20.81 -8.11 -6.59
CA ILE A 173 -22.11 -7.48 -6.22
C ILE A 173 -22.33 -6.10 -6.82
N ILE A 174 -21.30 -5.47 -7.42
CA ILE A 174 -21.38 -4.06 -7.79
C ILE A 174 -22.44 -3.79 -8.86
N ASP A 175 -22.55 -4.67 -9.85
CA ASP A 175 -23.53 -4.53 -10.92
C ASP A 175 -24.96 -4.71 -10.38
N ASP A 176 -25.19 -5.70 -9.52
CA ASP A 176 -26.48 -5.93 -8.87
C ASP A 176 -26.91 -4.73 -8.00
N LEU A 177 -25.98 -4.17 -7.21
CA LEU A 177 -26.22 -2.96 -6.43
C LEU A 177 -26.61 -1.76 -7.31
N MET A 178 -25.95 -1.62 -8.46
CA MET A 178 -26.24 -0.55 -9.40
C MET A 178 -27.56 -0.77 -10.14
N GLU A 179 -27.95 -2.01 -10.47
CA GLU A 179 -29.31 -2.30 -10.95
C GLU A 179 -30.35 -1.91 -9.89
N ASN A 180 -30.06 -2.17 -8.63
CA ASN A 180 -30.89 -1.85 -7.47
C ASN A 180 -30.84 -0.37 -7.05
N CYS A 181 -30.24 0.52 -7.85
CA CYS A 181 -30.26 1.97 -7.59
C CYS A 181 -31.48 2.69 -8.18
N HIS A 182 -32.25 2.00 -9.02
CA HIS A 182 -33.39 2.57 -9.74
C HIS A 182 -34.70 1.89 -9.34
N GLU A 183 -35.78 2.67 -9.23
CA GLU A 183 -37.10 2.19 -8.82
C GLU A 183 -37.68 1.03 -9.63
N ARG A 184 -37.22 0.80 -10.87
CA ARG A 184 -37.65 -0.34 -11.69
C ARG A 184 -37.22 -1.69 -11.12
N ARG A 185 -36.20 -1.70 -10.26
CA ARG A 185 -35.62 -2.87 -9.61
C ARG A 185 -35.77 -2.83 -8.09
N TRP A 186 -36.44 -1.82 -7.55
CA TRP A 186 -36.71 -1.74 -6.12
C TRP A 186 -37.80 -2.72 -5.67
N PRO A 187 -37.74 -3.19 -4.42
CA PRO A 187 -38.73 -4.09 -3.87
C PRO A 187 -40.09 -3.38 -3.72
N ARG A 188 -41.16 -4.17 -3.51
CA ARG A 188 -42.55 -3.70 -3.61
C ARG A 188 -42.87 -2.53 -2.68
N GLY A 189 -42.27 -2.50 -1.50
CA GLY A 189 -42.40 -1.44 -0.51
C GLY A 189 -41.73 -0.12 -0.88
N LEU A 190 -40.99 -0.05 -2.00
CA LEU A 190 -40.31 1.13 -2.53
C LEU A 190 -40.68 1.47 -3.98
N SER A 191 -41.44 0.60 -4.65
CA SER A 191 -41.61 0.60 -6.12
C SER A 191 -42.33 1.82 -6.70
N SER A 192 -43.17 2.51 -5.93
CA SER A 192 -43.93 3.68 -6.39
C SER A 192 -43.80 4.87 -5.44
N LEU A 193 -44.07 6.09 -5.94
CA LEU A 193 -44.07 7.30 -5.11
C LEU A 193 -45.08 7.22 -3.97
N GLU A 194 -46.29 6.70 -4.23
CA GLU A 194 -47.35 6.54 -3.24
C GLU A 194 -46.90 5.57 -2.13
N THR A 195 -46.40 4.40 -2.51
CA THR A 195 -45.85 3.42 -1.56
C THR A 195 -44.73 4.06 -0.74
N ARG A 196 -43.87 4.87 -1.37
CA ARG A 196 -42.76 5.54 -0.68
C ARG A 196 -43.24 6.55 0.36
N GLN A 197 -44.31 7.28 0.07
CA GLN A 197 -44.91 8.22 1.02
C GLN A 197 -45.57 7.50 2.20
N ASN A 198 -46.32 6.43 1.93
CA ASN A 198 -47.01 5.64 2.95
C ASN A 198 -46.02 4.94 3.90
N ASN A 199 -44.93 4.39 3.35
CA ASN A 199 -43.92 3.64 4.11
C ASN A 199 -42.81 4.52 4.69
N ARG A 200 -42.88 5.85 4.58
CA ARG A 200 -41.78 6.76 4.94
C ARG A 200 -41.17 6.51 6.32
N ARG A 201 -42.01 6.19 7.32
CA ARG A 201 -41.55 5.96 8.70
C ARG A 201 -40.74 4.66 8.86
N ILE A 202 -40.94 3.70 7.97
CA ILE A 202 -40.23 2.42 8.01
C ILE A 202 -38.76 2.63 7.66
N TYR A 203 -38.45 3.58 6.79
CA TYR A 203 -37.09 3.80 6.30
C TYR A 203 -36.13 4.31 7.38
N ASP A 204 -36.65 4.98 8.41
CA ASP A 204 -35.84 5.42 9.56
C ASP A 204 -35.20 4.23 10.31
N ASN A 205 -35.69 3.01 10.11
CA ASN A 205 -35.15 1.78 10.71
C ASN A 205 -34.03 1.13 9.87
N TYR A 206 -33.71 1.65 8.68
CA TYR A 206 -32.60 1.13 7.89
C TYR A 206 -31.26 1.41 8.55
N VAL A 207 -30.38 0.41 8.52
CA VAL A 207 -28.95 0.56 8.75
C VAL A 207 -28.30 0.98 7.43
N CYS A 208 -27.99 2.26 7.32
CA CYS A 208 -27.39 2.85 6.12
C CYS A 208 -25.87 2.99 6.26
N ARG A 209 -25.15 2.65 5.19
CA ARG A 209 -23.70 2.91 5.04
C ARG A 209 -23.50 4.03 4.02
N ARG A 210 -22.62 4.99 4.31
CA ARG A 210 -22.36 6.13 3.43
C ARG A 210 -21.50 5.73 2.25
N ILE A 211 -21.88 6.15 1.04
CA ILE A 211 -20.97 6.12 -0.11
C ILE A 211 -20.01 7.32 0.00
N PRO A 212 -18.69 7.11 0.07
CA PRO A 212 -17.72 8.18 0.31
C PRO A 212 -17.84 9.33 -0.69
N GLY A 213 -17.90 10.57 -0.18
CA GLY A 213 -17.94 11.77 -1.01
C GLY A 213 -19.22 11.94 -1.84
N LYS A 214 -20.27 11.14 -1.61
CA LYS A 214 -21.55 11.21 -2.35
C LYS A 214 -22.73 11.47 -1.42
N GLN A 215 -23.80 12.04 -1.98
CA GLN A 215 -25.12 12.02 -1.37
C GLN A 215 -25.83 10.71 -1.75
N ALA A 216 -25.26 9.58 -1.32
CA ALA A 216 -25.88 8.28 -1.47
C ALA A 216 -25.54 7.36 -0.29
N VAL A 217 -26.43 6.41 -0.01
CA VAL A 217 -26.22 5.35 0.97
C VAL A 217 -26.41 3.98 0.34
N LEU A 218 -25.73 3.00 0.94
CA LEU A 218 -25.98 1.59 0.76
C LEU A 218 -26.87 1.09 1.90
N VAL A 219 -27.87 0.29 1.55
CA VAL A 219 -28.69 -0.48 2.47
C VAL A 219 -28.46 -1.95 2.14
N LEU A 220 -27.45 -2.54 2.78
CA LEU A 220 -27.03 -3.91 2.50
C LEU A 220 -27.88 -4.91 3.26
N SER A 221 -28.23 -6.04 2.63
CA SER A 221 -29.04 -7.09 3.27
C SER A 221 -28.40 -7.65 4.52
N CYS A 222 -27.07 -7.80 4.53
CA CYS A 222 -26.33 -8.30 5.69
C CYS A 222 -26.43 -7.39 6.94
N ASP A 223 -26.63 -6.08 6.76
CA ASP A 223 -26.81 -5.11 7.84
C ASP A 223 -28.30 -4.90 8.22
N ASN A 224 -29.24 -5.43 7.41
CA ASN A 224 -30.67 -5.11 7.47
C ASN A 224 -31.57 -6.36 7.51
N ALA A 225 -31.08 -7.47 8.07
CA ALA A 225 -31.87 -8.71 8.22
C ALA A 225 -33.13 -8.56 9.11
N HIS A 226 -33.23 -7.47 9.88
CA HIS A 226 -34.41 -7.12 10.67
C HIS A 226 -35.53 -6.44 9.86
N MET A 227 -35.22 -5.94 8.67
CA MET A 227 -36.19 -5.29 7.79
C MET A 227 -36.98 -6.35 7.01
N ALA A 228 -38.24 -6.03 6.69
CA ALA A 228 -39.10 -6.95 5.97
C ALA A 228 -38.64 -7.14 4.51
N GLU A 229 -38.92 -8.33 3.95
CA GLU A 229 -38.52 -8.71 2.58
C GLU A 229 -39.17 -7.82 1.51
N ASP A 230 -40.30 -7.18 1.81
CA ASP A 230 -40.98 -6.27 0.88
C ASP A 230 -40.27 -4.92 0.72
N VAL A 231 -39.34 -4.59 1.61
CA VAL A 231 -38.54 -3.36 1.58
C VAL A 231 -37.03 -3.63 1.43
N MET A 232 -36.63 -4.88 1.18
CA MET A 232 -35.24 -5.29 1.00
C MET A 232 -35.05 -6.14 -0.26
N VAL A 233 -33.82 -6.18 -0.77
CA VAL A 233 -33.43 -7.05 -1.89
C VAL A 233 -31.95 -7.38 -1.77
N GLU A 234 -31.57 -8.62 -2.10
CA GLU A 234 -30.16 -9.04 -2.19
C GLU A 234 -29.47 -8.44 -3.43
N PRO A 235 -28.19 -8.05 -3.35
CA PRO A 235 -27.32 -8.00 -2.16
C PRO A 235 -27.54 -6.76 -1.28
N GLY A 236 -28.34 -5.82 -1.78
CA GLY A 236 -28.72 -4.59 -1.11
C GLY A 236 -29.31 -3.57 -2.08
N LEU A 237 -29.57 -2.37 -1.56
CA LEU A 237 -30.07 -1.21 -2.31
C LEU A 237 -29.02 -0.09 -2.30
N VAL A 238 -28.97 0.64 -3.42
CA VAL A 238 -28.27 1.94 -3.49
C VAL A 238 -29.33 3.03 -3.53
N MET A 239 -29.32 3.93 -2.55
CA MET A 239 -30.26 5.04 -2.50
C MET A 239 -29.52 6.35 -2.65
N ILE A 240 -29.87 7.11 -3.69
CA ILE A 240 -29.22 8.38 -4.04
C ILE A 240 -30.15 9.53 -3.64
N PHE A 241 -29.59 10.60 -3.11
CA PHE A 241 -30.35 11.73 -2.58
C PHE A 241 -29.81 13.04 -3.15
N ALA A 242 -30.69 14.03 -3.30
CA ALA A 242 -30.26 15.39 -3.60
C ALA A 242 -29.51 16.02 -2.41
N HIS A 243 -29.92 15.71 -1.19
CA HIS A 243 -29.34 16.21 0.07
C HIS A 243 -29.89 15.43 1.27
N GLY A 244 -29.29 15.63 2.45
CA GLY A 244 -29.84 15.12 3.72
C GLY A 244 -29.21 13.81 4.22
N ILE A 245 -27.97 13.52 3.82
CA ILE A 245 -27.17 12.42 4.37
C ILE A 245 -26.10 13.00 5.29
N GLU A 246 -26.13 12.57 6.54
CA GLU A 246 -25.15 12.88 7.59
C GLU A 246 -24.25 11.66 7.83
#